data_AF-A0A965FGB9-F1
#
_entry.id   AF-A0A965FGB9-F1
#
_cell.length_a   1.000
_cell.length_b   1.000
_cell.length_c   1.000
_cell.angle_alpha   90.00
_cell.angle_beta   90.00
_cell.angle_gamma   90.00
#
_symmetry.space_group_name_H-M   'P 1'
#
loop_
_entity.id
_entity.type
_entity.pdbx_description
1 polymer ?
#
loop_
_entity_poly.entity_id
_entity_poly.type
_entity_poly.pdbx_seq_one_letter_code
_entity_poly.pdbx_strand_id
1 'polypeptide(L)'
;MAINMSATLMAGLFGQQGQTSLTLPFGNTAQVASAGDSVVALRRVMKAGEEAKGLEREKKDPVTLTALAQFRKALESAPSLDKALTDPRVLKVLMPALGLPDQVGNPGLVKRALLSDPNDPKGIAAQLGTTWKSAAATLNLKATTTPKTVAFQGLADSVTTAIAAMLRPGEAASMTRAKLEVNDAATRALAMMLKGEPADFALPTAARDALKEMAKQSRNGAFDAALQQVDAGLVALDQATGITAADLKKGRVALMEAGISLEQLRRNASGVVTRSEALVALDTPDRPAMSAAFKARIDALHKDGVDKNVNFPLEVASALASRRLSVATNASEVSEAVSLISRSSQVLSSRDGKVSALAASANPVPRISRTEAVKITEAMKAISPLGSLADPKMIDILINGYTKYEYRTGLSEANPGMADAMYFIENAKDAKSTYNVLGNKVLRRVVMGALGLPDQIAIQPVETQARAVTSRLKLADLQDPAKVRAIAERYLMAEANKAAESAANGASDPFATISGLSIKV
;
A
#
# COMPACT_ATOMS: atom_id res chain seq x y z
N MET A 1 12.43 25.14 18.93
CA MET A 1 12.14 23.83 18.30
C MET A 1 12.20 24.06 16.80
N ALA A 2 13.29 23.64 16.15
CA ALA A 2 13.59 23.98 14.76
C ALA A 2 12.70 23.18 13.80
N ILE A 3 11.95 23.89 12.96
CA ILE A 3 11.22 23.36 11.82
C ILE A 3 12.27 23.17 10.72
N ASN A 4 12.65 21.93 10.42
CA ASN A 4 13.61 21.64 9.36
C ASN A 4 12.94 21.85 8.00
N MET A 5 13.54 22.74 7.20
CA MET A 5 13.11 23.11 5.86
C MET A 5 13.43 22.02 4.84
N SER A 6 12.45 21.63 4.03
CA SER A 6 12.62 20.84 2.80
C SER A 6 12.19 21.66 1.57
N ALA A 7 12.80 22.82 1.36
CA ALA A 7 12.40 23.75 0.30
C ALA A 7 12.95 23.41 -1.12
N THR A 8 13.74 22.34 -1.31
CA THR A 8 14.60 22.25 -2.51
C THR A 8 14.09 21.32 -3.63
N LEU A 9 13.01 20.55 -3.46
CA LEU A 9 12.63 19.52 -4.46
C LEU A 9 11.32 19.76 -5.24
N MET A 10 10.56 20.81 -4.94
CA MET A 10 9.30 21.11 -5.65
C MET A 10 9.40 22.17 -6.76
N ALA A 11 10.56 22.80 -6.97
CA ALA A 11 10.77 23.79 -8.04
C ALA A 11 10.50 23.23 -9.45
N GLY A 12 10.60 21.91 -9.65
CA GLY A 12 10.32 21.27 -10.94
C GLY A 12 8.84 21.17 -11.32
N LEU A 13 7.90 21.48 -10.42
CA LEU A 13 6.46 21.46 -10.73
C LEU A 13 5.92 22.81 -11.23
N PHE A 14 6.70 23.88 -11.10
CA PHE A 14 6.24 25.26 -11.26
C PHE A 14 7.10 26.05 -12.26
N GLY A 15 7.52 25.41 -13.36
CA GLY A 15 8.13 26.13 -14.48
C GLY A 15 7.16 27.18 -15.03
N GLN A 16 7.28 28.43 -14.58
CA GLN A 16 6.79 29.60 -15.29
C GLN A 16 7.66 29.77 -16.54
N GLN A 17 7.16 29.34 -17.70
CA GLN A 17 7.61 29.94 -18.94
C GLN A 17 6.99 31.33 -19.03
N GLY A 18 7.85 32.34 -18.93
CA GLY A 18 7.52 33.72 -19.29
C GLY A 18 7.33 34.65 -18.10
N GLN A 19 8.44 35.08 -17.50
CA GLN A 19 8.63 36.47 -17.07
C GLN A 19 10.14 36.73 -16.90
N THR A 20 10.69 37.53 -17.80
CA THR A 20 12.01 38.17 -17.63
C THR A 20 11.87 39.28 -16.60
N SER A 21 12.44 39.10 -15.42
CA SER A 21 12.76 40.23 -14.55
C SER A 21 14.00 39.94 -13.71
N LEU A 22 14.95 40.86 -13.87
CA LEU A 22 16.21 41.08 -13.18
C LEU A 22 16.24 40.60 -11.72
N THR A 23 17.24 39.77 -11.41
CA THR A 23 17.70 39.45 -10.06
C THR A 23 18.21 40.69 -9.32
N LEU A 24 17.69 40.90 -8.10
CA LEU A 24 18.41 41.56 -7.02
C LEU A 24 18.64 40.52 -5.91
N PRO A 25 19.84 40.45 -5.29
CA PRO A 25 20.12 39.53 -4.21
C PRO A 25 19.55 40.07 -2.89
N PHE A 26 19.35 39.19 -1.91
CA PHE A 26 18.80 39.40 -0.56
C PHE A 26 17.27 39.20 -0.41
N GLY A 27 16.90 38.01 0.09
CA GLY A 27 15.55 37.74 0.63
C GLY A 27 14.74 36.72 -0.17
N ASN A 28 15.14 35.44 -0.21
CA ASN A 28 14.28 34.39 -0.75
C ASN A 28 13.19 34.05 0.30
N THR A 29 12.16 34.89 0.40
CA THR A 29 10.90 34.51 1.05
C THR A 29 10.19 33.55 0.09
N ALA A 30 9.85 32.35 0.54
CA ALA A 30 9.02 31.45 -0.25
C ALA A 30 7.70 32.18 -0.53
N GLN A 31 7.47 32.55 -1.79
CA GLN A 31 6.29 33.32 -2.18
C GLN A 31 5.05 32.42 -2.03
N VAL A 32 4.19 32.75 -1.07
CA VAL A 32 2.94 32.03 -0.83
C VAL A 32 2.03 32.17 -2.06
N ALA A 33 1.46 31.07 -2.53
CA ALA A 33 0.61 31.06 -3.73
C ALA A 33 -0.60 31.98 -3.59
N SER A 34 -0.96 32.69 -4.68
CA SER A 34 -2.19 33.49 -4.71
C SER A 34 -3.45 32.60 -4.67
N ALA A 35 -4.61 33.21 -4.44
CA ALA A 35 -5.90 32.51 -4.50
C ALA A 35 -6.14 31.84 -5.87
N GLY A 36 -5.73 32.48 -6.97
CA GLY A 36 -5.83 31.92 -8.31
C GLY A 36 -4.88 30.73 -8.51
N ASP A 37 -3.64 30.85 -8.04
CA ASP A 37 -2.62 29.81 -8.16
C ASP A 37 -3.01 28.55 -7.37
N SER A 38 -3.55 28.74 -6.16
CA SER A 38 -3.99 27.63 -5.29
C SER A 38 -5.07 26.78 -5.95
N VAL A 39 -5.99 27.41 -6.68
CA VAL A 39 -7.05 26.70 -7.43
C VAL A 39 -6.45 25.94 -8.61
N VAL A 40 -5.55 26.57 -9.38
CA VAL A 40 -4.86 25.92 -10.50
C VAL A 40 -4.04 24.72 -10.02
N ALA A 41 -3.35 24.86 -8.89
CA ALA A 41 -2.59 23.80 -8.24
C ALA A 41 -3.51 22.62 -7.85
N LEU A 42 -4.67 22.89 -7.23
CA LEU A 42 -5.65 21.85 -6.92
C LEU A 42 -6.11 21.11 -8.18
N ARG A 43 -6.45 21.85 -9.27
CA ARG A 43 -6.87 21.20 -10.53
C ARG A 43 -5.79 20.31 -11.12
N ARG A 44 -4.53 20.70 -11.00
CA ARG A 44 -3.38 19.94 -11.49
C ARG A 44 -3.20 18.65 -10.69
N VAL A 45 -3.22 18.73 -9.36
CA VAL A 45 -3.07 17.54 -8.49
C VAL A 45 -4.23 16.55 -8.67
N MET A 46 -5.45 17.06 -8.88
CA MET A 46 -6.63 16.22 -9.14
C MET A 46 -6.66 15.55 -10.52
N LYS A 47 -5.74 15.91 -11.44
CA LYS A 47 -5.69 15.27 -12.75
C LYS A 47 -5.30 13.80 -12.58
N ALA A 48 -5.99 12.92 -13.30
CA ALA A 48 -5.77 11.47 -13.19
C ALA A 48 -4.29 11.11 -13.32
N GLY A 49 -3.77 10.41 -12.30
CA GLY A 49 -2.39 9.96 -12.22
C GLY A 49 -1.36 10.98 -11.68
N GLU A 50 -1.71 12.25 -11.50
CA GLU A 50 -0.76 13.25 -10.96
C GLU A 50 -0.48 13.04 -9.47
N GLU A 51 -1.48 12.73 -8.65
CA GLU A 51 -1.27 12.33 -7.25
C GLU A 51 -0.36 11.09 -7.16
N ALA A 52 -0.58 10.09 -8.02
CA ALA A 52 0.27 8.89 -8.05
C ALA A 52 1.73 9.23 -8.37
N LYS A 53 1.98 10.10 -9.37
CA LYS A 53 3.33 10.59 -9.68
C LYS A 53 3.94 11.38 -8.52
N GLY A 54 3.14 12.20 -7.84
CA GLY A 54 3.55 12.94 -6.65
C GLY A 54 4.00 12.02 -5.53
N LEU A 55 3.18 11.01 -5.20
CA LEU A 55 3.51 9.97 -4.23
C LEU A 55 4.77 9.18 -4.62
N GLU A 56 4.97 8.86 -5.90
CA GLU A 56 6.19 8.16 -6.34
C GLU A 56 7.47 9.01 -6.21
N ARG A 57 7.35 10.34 -6.27
CA ARG A 57 8.48 11.24 -5.96
C ARG A 57 8.71 11.30 -4.46
N GLU A 58 7.65 11.41 -3.67
CA GLU A 58 7.72 11.44 -2.20
C GLU A 58 8.36 10.16 -1.65
N LYS A 59 8.06 8.99 -2.23
CA LYS A 59 8.72 7.72 -1.87
C LYS A 59 10.24 7.73 -2.06
N LYS A 60 10.77 8.65 -2.85
CA LYS A 60 12.21 8.82 -3.11
C LYS A 60 12.82 9.99 -2.34
N ASP A 61 12.00 10.73 -1.59
CA ASP A 61 12.48 11.86 -0.80
C ASP A 61 13.41 11.36 0.34
N PRO A 62 14.61 11.93 0.50
CA PRO A 62 15.55 11.48 1.52
C PRO A 62 15.05 11.62 2.97
N VAL A 63 14.23 12.64 3.26
CA VAL A 63 13.67 12.87 4.60
C VAL A 63 12.62 11.80 4.90
N THR A 64 11.71 11.55 3.95
CA THR A 64 10.71 10.49 4.07
C THR A 64 11.38 9.12 4.20
N LEU A 65 12.35 8.78 3.35
CA LEU A 65 13.09 7.52 3.44
C LEU A 65 13.80 7.34 4.78
N THR A 66 14.42 8.41 5.30
CA THR A 66 15.11 8.39 6.60
C THR A 66 14.14 8.14 7.75
N ALA A 67 12.99 8.83 7.75
CA ALA A 67 11.95 8.64 8.78
C ALA A 67 11.41 7.20 8.75
N LEU A 68 11.16 6.64 7.57
CA LEU A 68 10.67 5.27 7.41
C LEU A 68 11.72 4.23 7.84
N ALA A 69 13.00 4.46 7.56
CA ALA A 69 14.09 3.59 8.03
C ALA A 69 14.21 3.60 9.55
N GLN A 70 14.11 4.78 10.17
CA GLN A 70 14.11 4.93 11.63
C GLN A 70 12.89 4.26 12.28
N PHE A 71 11.70 4.39 11.66
CA PHE A 71 10.47 3.72 12.08
C PHE A 71 10.62 2.20 12.08
N ARG A 72 11.10 1.61 10.98
CA ARG A 72 11.33 0.15 10.88
C ARG A 72 12.31 -0.34 11.95
N LYS A 73 13.45 0.34 12.10
CA LYS A 73 14.45 0.00 13.12
C LYS A 73 13.91 0.12 14.55
N ALA A 74 13.07 1.13 14.81
CA ALA A 74 12.45 1.32 16.12
C ALA A 74 11.45 0.20 16.43
N LEU A 75 10.63 -0.22 15.46
CA LEU A 75 9.75 -1.38 15.62
C LEU A 75 10.53 -2.68 15.84
N GLU A 76 11.58 -2.94 15.06
CA GLU A 76 12.41 -4.14 15.21
C GLU A 76 13.08 -4.25 16.59
N SER A 77 13.44 -3.12 17.19
CA SER A 77 14.07 -3.05 18.51
C SER A 77 13.08 -2.96 19.68
N ALA A 78 11.79 -2.77 19.41
CA ALA A 78 10.80 -2.58 20.46
C ALA A 78 10.43 -3.93 21.13
N PRO A 79 10.65 -4.07 22.45
CA PRO A 79 10.36 -5.33 23.15
C PRO A 79 8.88 -5.51 23.47
N SER A 80 8.05 -4.46 23.36
CA SER A 80 6.61 -4.50 23.61
C SER A 80 5.88 -3.35 22.93
N LEU A 81 4.57 -3.53 22.78
CA LEU A 81 3.68 -2.50 22.25
C LEU A 81 3.75 -1.21 23.07
N ASP A 82 3.93 -1.31 24.39
CA ASP A 82 4.14 -0.14 25.25
C ASP A 82 5.39 0.65 24.85
N LYS A 83 6.51 -0.04 24.59
CA LYS A 83 7.75 0.60 24.17
C LYS A 83 7.64 1.15 22.75
N ALA A 84 6.97 0.44 21.85
CA ALA A 84 6.73 0.95 20.49
C ALA A 84 5.86 2.22 20.51
N LEU A 85 4.73 2.22 21.22
CA LEU A 85 3.80 3.36 21.27
C LEU A 85 4.30 4.54 22.12
N THR A 86 5.49 4.45 22.70
CA THR A 86 6.15 5.55 23.42
C THR A 86 7.45 6.00 22.74
N ASP A 87 7.92 5.28 21.70
CA ASP A 87 9.11 5.65 20.95
C ASP A 87 8.78 6.82 19.98
N PRO A 88 9.47 7.97 20.09
CA PRO A 88 9.23 9.11 19.22
C PRO A 88 9.40 8.80 17.73
N ARG A 89 10.30 7.87 17.37
CA ARG A 89 10.54 7.46 15.98
C ARG A 89 9.36 6.65 15.43
N VAL A 90 8.71 5.86 16.29
CA VAL A 90 7.48 5.15 15.93
C VAL A 90 6.34 6.14 15.77
N LEU A 91 6.14 7.02 16.77
CA LEU A 91 5.04 7.98 16.78
C LEU A 91 5.11 8.99 15.63
N LYS A 92 6.32 9.43 15.25
CA LYS A 92 6.54 10.37 14.14
C LYS A 92 5.99 9.87 12.81
N VAL A 93 5.94 8.55 12.59
CA VAL A 93 5.37 7.95 11.37
C VAL A 93 3.95 7.48 11.61
N LEU A 94 3.72 6.78 12.73
CA LEU A 94 2.42 6.20 13.10
C LEU A 94 1.32 7.25 13.17
N MET A 95 1.57 8.37 13.86
CA MET A 95 0.53 9.35 14.14
C MET A 95 0.08 10.12 12.90
N PRO A 96 0.98 10.66 12.04
CA PRO A 96 0.55 11.28 10.80
C PRO A 96 -0.10 10.29 9.83
N ALA A 97 0.38 9.04 9.75
CA ALA A 97 -0.22 8.01 8.91
C ALA A 97 -1.68 7.70 9.28
N LEU A 98 -2.04 7.86 10.56
CA LEU A 98 -3.38 7.69 11.09
C LEU A 98 -4.21 8.99 11.10
N GLY A 99 -3.68 10.08 10.54
CA GLY A 99 -4.37 11.38 10.48
C GLY A 99 -4.38 12.14 11.81
N LEU A 100 -3.41 11.87 12.69
CA LEU A 100 -3.29 12.46 14.02
C LEU A 100 -1.90 13.10 14.26
N PRO A 101 -1.34 13.90 13.33
CA PRO A 101 0.04 14.40 13.42
C PRO A 101 0.32 15.22 14.69
N ASP A 102 -0.66 15.98 15.20
CA ASP A 102 -0.52 16.79 16.42
C ASP A 102 -0.36 15.95 17.71
N GLN A 103 -0.53 14.64 17.63
CA GLN A 103 -0.53 13.74 18.78
C GLN A 103 0.81 13.03 19.00
N VAL A 104 1.82 13.30 18.15
CA VAL A 104 3.18 12.75 18.30
C VAL A 104 3.77 13.07 19.69
N GLY A 105 3.47 14.25 20.23
CA GLY A 105 3.93 14.68 21.57
C GLY A 105 3.16 14.09 22.75
N ASN A 106 2.13 13.27 22.53
CA ASN A 106 1.21 12.78 23.56
C ASN A 106 1.23 11.24 23.72
N PRO A 107 2.40 10.61 23.98
CA PRO A 107 2.55 9.15 23.95
C PRO A 107 1.61 8.42 24.91
N GLY A 108 1.32 8.99 26.09
CA GLY A 108 0.40 8.38 27.06
C GLY A 108 -1.06 8.34 26.58
N LEU A 109 -1.52 9.41 25.92
CA LEU A 109 -2.86 9.47 25.32
C LEU A 109 -2.95 8.52 24.12
N VAL A 110 -1.94 8.56 23.25
CA VAL A 110 -1.83 7.68 22.08
C VAL A 110 -1.92 6.23 22.48
N LYS A 111 -1.10 5.81 23.44
CA LYS A 111 -1.10 4.45 23.98
C LYS A 111 -2.50 4.04 24.44
N ARG A 112 -3.13 4.85 25.31
CA ARG A 112 -4.45 4.53 25.87
C ARG A 112 -5.55 4.47 24.82
N ALA A 113 -5.52 5.37 23.84
CA ALA A 113 -6.52 5.44 22.79
C ALA A 113 -6.36 4.30 21.78
N LEU A 114 -5.16 4.04 21.27
CA LEU A 114 -4.93 3.01 20.25
C LEU A 114 -5.06 1.58 20.79
N LEU A 115 -4.89 1.38 22.10
CA LEU A 115 -5.15 0.10 22.78
C LEU A 115 -6.62 -0.10 23.17
N SER A 116 -7.47 0.92 23.05
CA SER A 116 -8.88 0.79 23.41
C SER A 116 -9.65 -0.04 22.38
N ASP A 117 -10.70 -0.75 22.82
CA ASP A 117 -11.55 -1.51 21.91
C ASP A 117 -12.32 -0.53 20.99
N PRO A 118 -12.13 -0.60 19.66
CA PRO A 118 -12.83 0.29 18.74
C PRO A 118 -14.35 0.10 18.74
N ASN A 119 -14.86 -1.02 19.26
CA ASN A 119 -16.29 -1.30 19.34
C ASN A 119 -16.92 -0.84 20.67
N ASP A 120 -16.12 -0.46 21.67
CA ASP A 120 -16.64 0.06 22.92
C ASP A 120 -17.03 1.55 22.76
N PRO A 121 -18.32 1.91 22.82
CA PRO A 121 -18.76 3.31 22.70
C PRO A 121 -18.27 4.19 23.87
N LYS A 122 -17.89 3.57 25.00
CA LYS A 122 -17.31 4.27 26.16
C LYS A 122 -15.78 4.25 26.14
N GLY A 123 -15.17 3.59 25.17
CA GLY A 123 -13.72 3.50 25.00
C GLY A 123 -13.10 4.87 24.70
N ILE A 124 -11.84 5.04 25.12
CA ILE A 124 -11.12 6.33 24.99
C ILE A 124 -11.05 6.77 23.52
N ALA A 125 -10.80 5.87 22.57
CA ALA A 125 -10.78 6.24 21.16
C ALA A 125 -12.13 6.78 20.67
N ALA A 126 -13.25 6.20 21.12
CA ALA A 126 -14.58 6.70 20.77
C ALA A 126 -14.86 8.07 21.40
N GLN A 127 -14.43 8.28 22.66
CA GLN A 127 -14.60 9.55 23.37
C GLN A 127 -13.76 10.69 22.76
N LEU A 128 -12.57 10.40 22.23
CA LEU A 128 -11.71 11.38 21.59
C LEU A 128 -12.16 11.75 20.16
N GLY A 129 -13.11 11.02 19.60
CA GLY A 129 -13.75 11.32 18.32
C GLY A 129 -13.51 10.26 17.24
N THR A 130 -14.11 10.51 16.07
CA THR A 130 -14.16 9.54 14.97
C THR A 130 -12.79 9.17 14.42
N THR A 131 -11.85 10.13 14.31
CA THR A 131 -10.49 9.86 13.82
C THR A 131 -9.73 8.90 14.73
N TRP A 132 -9.86 9.05 16.06
CA TRP A 132 -9.24 8.14 17.03
C TRP A 132 -9.86 6.75 16.99
N LYS A 133 -11.19 6.66 16.89
CA LYS A 133 -11.90 5.38 16.70
C LYS A 133 -11.43 4.67 15.42
N SER A 134 -11.34 5.39 14.31
CA SER A 134 -10.82 4.85 13.05
C SER A 134 -9.36 4.42 13.15
N ALA A 135 -8.51 5.19 13.84
CA ALA A 135 -7.11 4.83 14.05
C ALA A 135 -6.97 3.53 14.87
N ALA A 136 -7.72 3.41 15.98
CA ALA A 136 -7.75 2.19 16.80
C ALA A 136 -8.30 0.99 16.02
N ALA A 137 -9.33 1.19 15.18
CA ALA A 137 -9.89 0.15 14.32
C ALA A 137 -8.93 -0.29 13.20
N THR A 138 -8.23 0.66 12.57
CA THR A 138 -7.23 0.40 11.52
C THR A 138 -6.11 -0.45 12.07
N LEU A 139 -5.54 -0.06 13.21
CA LEU A 139 -4.46 -0.82 13.82
C LEU A 139 -4.94 -2.13 14.43
N ASN A 140 -6.12 -2.11 15.07
CA ASN A 140 -6.68 -3.22 15.83
C ASN A 140 -5.62 -3.89 16.71
N LEU A 141 -4.98 -3.09 17.57
CA LEU A 141 -3.86 -3.50 18.42
C LEU A 141 -4.31 -4.45 19.54
N LYS A 142 -4.82 -5.63 19.19
CA LYS A 142 -5.01 -6.70 20.15
C LYS A 142 -3.65 -7.37 20.35
N ALA A 143 -3.12 -7.26 21.56
CA ALA A 143 -2.05 -8.15 21.97
C ALA A 143 -2.60 -9.58 21.90
N THR A 144 -2.16 -10.35 20.91
CA THR A 144 -2.45 -11.78 20.87
C THR A 144 -1.74 -12.38 22.08
N THR A 145 -2.44 -12.62 23.19
CA THR A 145 -1.82 -13.16 24.42
C THR A 145 -1.66 -14.67 24.38
N THR A 146 -2.28 -15.33 23.40
CA THR A 146 -2.24 -16.78 23.22
C THR A 146 -1.31 -17.16 22.07
N PRO A 147 -0.19 -17.87 22.31
CA PRO A 147 0.66 -18.39 21.26
C PRO A 147 -0.16 -19.18 20.25
N LYS A 148 0.15 -19.05 18.96
CA LYS A 148 -0.53 -19.88 17.96
C LYS A 148 -0.09 -21.33 18.17
N THR A 149 -1.05 -22.24 18.16
CA THR A 149 -0.78 -23.69 18.23
C THR A 149 -0.20 -24.22 16.93
N VAL A 150 -0.43 -23.52 15.81
CA VAL A 150 0.11 -23.81 14.47
C VAL A 150 0.62 -22.52 13.80
N ALA A 151 1.62 -22.64 12.94
CA ALA A 151 2.21 -21.50 12.22
C ALA A 151 1.24 -20.84 11.23
N PHE A 152 0.39 -21.65 10.59
CA PHE A 152 -0.63 -21.18 9.65
C PHE A 152 -1.93 -21.95 9.87
N GLN A 153 -3.05 -21.23 10.02
CA GLN A 153 -4.34 -21.86 10.28
C GLN A 153 -4.80 -22.70 9.08
N GLY A 154 -5.18 -23.95 9.33
CA GLY A 154 -5.60 -24.89 8.28
C GLY A 154 -4.47 -25.69 7.64
N LEU A 155 -3.21 -25.47 8.03
CA LEU A 155 -2.07 -26.30 7.62
C LEU A 155 -1.35 -26.88 8.84
N ALA A 156 -0.79 -28.07 8.68
CA ALA A 156 0.13 -28.62 9.67
C ALA A 156 1.48 -27.88 9.63
N ASP A 157 2.15 -27.74 10.77
CA ASP A 157 3.46 -27.09 10.87
C ASP A 157 4.50 -27.73 9.94
N SER A 158 4.43 -29.06 9.75
CA SER A 158 5.31 -29.78 8.80
C SER A 158 5.15 -29.27 7.35
N VAL A 159 3.93 -28.95 6.93
CA VAL A 159 3.64 -28.39 5.61
C VAL A 159 4.11 -26.94 5.56
N THR A 160 3.84 -26.13 6.59
CA THR A 160 4.34 -24.76 6.65
C THR A 160 5.88 -24.71 6.61
N THR A 161 6.55 -25.64 7.29
CA THR A 161 8.01 -25.80 7.20
C THR A 161 8.46 -26.24 5.81
N ALA A 162 7.74 -27.13 5.13
CA ALA A 162 8.04 -27.48 3.74
C ALA A 162 7.91 -26.27 2.80
N ILE A 163 6.92 -25.40 3.03
CA ILE A 163 6.76 -24.13 2.30
C ILE A 163 7.91 -23.17 2.60
N ALA A 164 8.29 -23.03 3.88
CA ALA A 164 9.44 -22.22 4.28
C ALA A 164 10.74 -22.74 3.66
N ALA A 165 10.92 -24.05 3.53
CA ALA A 165 12.08 -24.64 2.87
C ALA A 165 12.16 -24.32 1.37
N MET A 166 11.07 -23.88 0.73
CA MET A 166 11.09 -23.41 -0.66
C MET A 166 11.66 -22.00 -0.81
N LEU A 167 11.79 -21.22 0.28
CA LEU A 167 12.41 -19.89 0.23
C LEU A 167 13.84 -19.98 -0.30
N ARG A 168 14.23 -18.98 -1.09
CA ARG A 168 15.61 -18.73 -1.51
C ARG A 168 16.33 -17.91 -0.44
N PRO A 169 17.67 -18.00 -0.31
CA PRO A 169 18.42 -17.28 0.73
C PRO A 169 18.12 -15.77 0.81
N GLY A 170 17.95 -15.10 -0.34
CA GLY A 170 17.60 -13.68 -0.37
C GLY A 170 16.25 -13.39 0.30
N GLU A 171 15.25 -14.25 0.12
CA GLU A 171 13.88 -14.08 0.64
C GLU A 171 13.79 -14.35 2.14
N ALA A 172 14.75 -15.09 2.68
CA ALA A 172 14.89 -15.36 4.11
C ALA A 172 15.87 -14.41 4.81
N ALA A 173 16.39 -13.38 4.12
CA ALA A 173 17.37 -12.46 4.68
C ALA A 173 16.85 -11.67 5.90
N SER A 174 15.53 -11.44 5.99
CA SER A 174 14.88 -10.89 7.18
C SER A 174 13.74 -11.80 7.63
N MET A 175 13.59 -11.96 8.94
CA MET A 175 12.52 -12.79 9.51
C MET A 175 11.13 -12.26 9.14
N THR A 176 10.96 -10.94 9.10
CA THR A 176 9.73 -10.27 8.69
C THR A 176 9.34 -10.61 7.26
N ARG A 177 10.30 -10.53 6.32
CA ARG A 177 10.11 -10.89 4.92
C ARG A 177 9.81 -12.38 4.75
N ALA A 178 10.57 -13.24 5.42
CA ALA A 178 10.39 -14.68 5.37
C ALA A 178 8.97 -15.08 5.79
N LYS A 179 8.45 -14.54 6.90
CA LYS A 179 7.09 -14.80 7.38
C LYS A 179 6.03 -14.39 6.37
N LEU A 180 6.20 -13.23 5.74
CA LEU A 180 5.26 -12.71 4.74
C LEU A 180 5.19 -13.61 3.51
N GLU A 181 6.35 -13.96 2.98
CA GLU A 181 6.52 -14.84 1.82
C GLU A 181 5.97 -16.25 2.09
N VAL A 182 6.19 -16.79 3.29
CA VAL A 182 5.63 -18.08 3.70
C VAL A 182 4.13 -18.00 3.90
N ASN A 183 3.60 -16.91 4.45
CA ASN A 183 2.15 -16.75 4.66
C ASN A 183 1.36 -16.70 3.34
N ASP A 184 1.87 -15.97 2.33
CA ASP A 184 1.23 -15.95 1.01
C ASP A 184 1.32 -17.33 0.32
N ALA A 185 2.49 -17.98 0.37
CA ALA A 185 2.63 -19.34 -0.17
C ALA A 185 1.73 -20.35 0.57
N ALA A 186 1.62 -20.27 1.89
CA ALA A 186 0.70 -21.09 2.69
C ALA A 186 -0.77 -20.87 2.31
N THR A 187 -1.16 -19.63 2.04
CA THR A 187 -2.51 -19.31 1.54
C THR A 187 -2.77 -19.99 0.20
N ARG A 188 -1.82 -19.96 -0.74
CA ARG A 188 -1.92 -20.65 -2.03
C ARG A 188 -1.99 -22.17 -1.85
N ALA A 189 -1.14 -22.73 -1.00
CA ALA A 189 -1.12 -24.17 -0.72
C ALA A 189 -2.46 -24.65 -0.13
N LEU A 190 -3.02 -23.92 0.85
CA LEU A 190 -4.32 -24.25 1.42
C LEU A 190 -5.43 -24.15 0.36
N ALA A 191 -5.46 -23.08 -0.44
CA ALA A 191 -6.44 -22.94 -1.51
C ALA A 191 -6.36 -24.09 -2.53
N MET A 192 -5.17 -24.59 -2.84
CA MET A 192 -4.98 -25.76 -3.72
C MET A 192 -5.48 -27.06 -3.08
N MET A 193 -5.22 -27.26 -1.78
CA MET A 193 -5.69 -28.43 -1.05
C MET A 193 -7.21 -28.48 -0.99
N LEU A 194 -7.85 -27.34 -0.71
CA LEU A 194 -9.31 -27.21 -0.70
C LEU A 194 -9.90 -27.38 -2.11
N LYS A 195 -9.24 -26.84 -3.14
CA LYS A 195 -9.67 -27.06 -4.54
C LYS A 195 -9.62 -28.53 -4.92
N GLY A 196 -8.69 -29.32 -4.39
CA GLY A 196 -8.60 -30.76 -4.65
C GLY A 196 -9.64 -31.63 -3.91
N GLU A 197 -10.57 -31.04 -3.17
CA GLU A 197 -11.63 -31.75 -2.44
C GLU A 197 -12.90 -31.95 -3.29
N PRO A 198 -13.65 -33.06 -3.07
CA PRO A 198 -14.49 -33.70 -4.09
C PRO A 198 -15.85 -33.04 -4.38
N ALA A 199 -16.05 -31.76 -4.04
CA ALA A 199 -17.42 -31.23 -3.97
C ALA A 199 -18.10 -30.94 -5.31
N ASP A 200 -17.40 -30.78 -6.46
CA ASP A 200 -18.12 -30.61 -7.74
C ASP A 200 -17.29 -30.73 -9.03
N PHE A 201 -16.50 -31.80 -9.17
CA PHE A 201 -15.71 -31.98 -10.39
C PHE A 201 -16.51 -32.60 -11.54
N ALA A 202 -17.21 -31.74 -12.28
CA ALA A 202 -17.55 -31.95 -13.69
C ALA A 202 -16.27 -31.94 -14.58
N LEU A 203 -15.24 -32.66 -14.14
CA LEU A 203 -13.97 -32.89 -14.83
C LEU A 203 -13.87 -34.36 -15.26
N PRO A 204 -13.12 -34.65 -16.33
CA PRO A 204 -12.76 -36.02 -16.68
C PRO A 204 -12.04 -36.75 -15.55
N THR A 205 -12.22 -38.07 -15.47
CA THR A 205 -11.67 -38.92 -14.41
C THR A 205 -10.16 -38.76 -14.24
N ALA A 206 -9.39 -38.75 -15.33
CA ALA A 206 -7.93 -38.56 -15.29
C ALA A 206 -7.52 -37.26 -14.59
N ALA A 207 -8.20 -36.14 -14.88
CA ALA A 207 -7.91 -34.86 -14.25
C ALA A 207 -8.32 -34.85 -12.77
N ARG A 208 -9.47 -35.46 -12.45
CA ARG A 208 -9.95 -35.56 -11.06
C ARG A 208 -9.00 -36.38 -10.18
N ASP A 209 -8.54 -37.52 -10.68
CA ASP A 209 -7.64 -38.42 -9.93
C ASP A 209 -6.27 -37.78 -9.72
N ALA A 210 -5.73 -37.12 -10.75
CA ALA A 210 -4.49 -36.37 -10.65
C ALA A 210 -4.56 -35.21 -9.63
N LEU A 211 -5.65 -34.44 -9.63
CA LEU A 211 -5.85 -33.37 -8.63
C LEU A 211 -5.98 -33.93 -7.20
N LYS A 212 -6.60 -35.10 -7.04
CA LYS A 212 -6.73 -35.77 -5.74
C LYS A 212 -5.38 -36.25 -5.21
N GLU A 213 -4.57 -36.89 -6.05
CA GLU A 213 -3.22 -37.33 -5.64
C GLU A 213 -2.29 -36.13 -5.44
N MET A 214 -2.37 -35.10 -6.28
CA MET A 214 -1.68 -33.83 -6.07
C MET A 214 -2.00 -33.21 -4.70
N ALA A 215 -3.28 -33.14 -4.33
CA ALA A 215 -3.70 -32.59 -3.03
C ALA A 215 -3.14 -33.42 -1.87
N LYS A 216 -3.15 -34.75 -1.97
CA LYS A 216 -2.53 -35.65 -0.99
C LYS A 216 -1.02 -35.42 -0.86
N GLN A 217 -0.28 -35.33 -1.95
CA GLN A 217 1.15 -35.03 -1.92
C GLN A 217 1.43 -33.65 -1.34
N SER A 218 0.59 -32.65 -1.66
CA SER A 218 0.70 -31.30 -1.11
C SER A 218 0.47 -31.26 0.40
N ARG A 219 -0.49 -32.04 0.93
CA ARG A 219 -0.71 -32.20 2.39
C ARG A 219 0.47 -32.84 3.11
N ASN A 220 1.33 -33.55 2.40
CA ASN A 220 2.59 -34.10 2.92
C ASN A 220 3.78 -33.14 2.75
N GLY A 221 3.57 -31.95 2.20
CA GLY A 221 4.64 -31.00 1.86
C GLY A 221 5.51 -31.44 0.66
N ALA A 222 5.10 -32.48 -0.07
CA ALA A 222 5.83 -33.04 -1.20
C ALA A 222 5.44 -32.35 -2.51
N PHE A 223 5.76 -31.06 -2.65
CA PHE A 223 5.31 -30.24 -3.78
C PHE A 223 5.89 -30.67 -5.14
N ASP A 224 7.10 -31.22 -5.17
CA ASP A 224 7.67 -31.81 -6.40
C ASP A 224 6.90 -33.04 -6.85
N ALA A 225 6.58 -33.95 -5.91
CA ALA A 225 5.77 -35.13 -6.20
C ALA A 225 4.35 -34.74 -6.61
N ALA A 226 3.77 -33.71 -5.96
CA ALA A 226 2.47 -33.17 -6.36
C ALA A 226 2.47 -32.67 -7.81
N LEU A 227 3.55 -32.02 -8.25
CA LEU A 227 3.68 -31.53 -9.63
C LEU A 227 3.78 -32.68 -10.64
N GLN A 228 4.52 -33.73 -10.29
CA GLN A 228 4.59 -34.95 -11.11
C GLN A 228 3.22 -35.58 -11.31
N GLN A 229 2.33 -35.54 -10.31
CA GLN A 229 0.96 -36.05 -10.44
C GLN A 229 0.11 -35.20 -11.40
N VAL A 230 0.29 -33.88 -11.38
CA VAL A 230 -0.36 -32.98 -12.35
C VAL A 230 0.11 -33.29 -13.77
N ASP A 231 1.42 -33.47 -13.96
CA ASP A 231 2.00 -33.77 -15.27
C ASP A 231 1.56 -35.14 -15.79
N ALA A 232 1.57 -36.17 -14.95
CA ALA A 232 1.02 -37.48 -15.28
C ALA A 232 -0.47 -37.40 -15.62
N GLY A 233 -1.24 -36.58 -14.90
CA GLY A 233 -2.65 -36.32 -15.16
C GLY A 233 -2.90 -35.68 -16.51
N LEU A 234 -2.07 -34.72 -16.94
CA LEU A 234 -2.16 -34.09 -18.26
C LEU A 234 -1.92 -35.12 -19.37
N VAL A 235 -0.88 -35.96 -19.22
CA VAL A 235 -0.59 -37.05 -20.17
C VAL A 235 -1.74 -38.05 -20.24
N ALA A 236 -2.26 -38.50 -19.09
CA ALA A 236 -3.37 -39.43 -19.03
C ALA A 236 -4.66 -38.85 -19.64
N LEU A 237 -4.91 -37.55 -19.41
CA LEU A 237 -6.04 -36.83 -19.97
C LEU A 237 -5.94 -36.73 -21.50
N ASP A 238 -4.75 -36.48 -22.04
CA ASP A 238 -4.50 -36.41 -23.48
C ASP A 238 -4.65 -37.77 -24.20
N GLN A 239 -4.43 -38.86 -23.47
CA GLN A 239 -4.60 -40.24 -23.96
C GLN A 239 -6.02 -40.78 -23.78
N ALA A 240 -6.88 -40.09 -23.04
CA ALA A 240 -8.19 -40.59 -22.69
C ALA A 240 -9.17 -40.52 -23.88
N THR A 241 -9.92 -41.61 -24.09
CA THR A 241 -10.89 -41.74 -25.17
C THR A 241 -12.32 -41.49 -24.67
N GLY A 242 -13.22 -41.11 -25.57
CA GLY A 242 -14.64 -40.90 -25.23
C GLY A 242 -14.96 -39.63 -24.44
N ILE A 243 -14.04 -38.65 -24.41
CA ILE A 243 -14.24 -37.35 -23.75
C ILE A 243 -14.55 -36.28 -24.81
N THR A 244 -15.49 -35.37 -24.52
CA THR A 244 -15.78 -34.24 -25.40
C THR A 244 -14.61 -33.24 -25.44
N ALA A 245 -14.46 -32.50 -26.54
CA ALA A 245 -13.44 -31.45 -26.64
C ALA A 245 -13.57 -30.38 -25.53
N ALA A 246 -14.80 -30.07 -25.12
CA ALA A 246 -15.08 -29.13 -24.04
C ALA A 246 -14.58 -29.65 -22.68
N ASP A 247 -14.83 -30.91 -22.36
CA ASP A 247 -14.41 -31.50 -21.09
C ASP A 247 -12.91 -31.80 -21.05
N LEU A 248 -12.31 -32.15 -22.20
CA LEU A 248 -10.86 -32.23 -22.36
C LEU A 248 -10.21 -30.88 -22.03
N LYS A 249 -10.75 -29.79 -22.61
CA LYS A 249 -10.26 -28.43 -22.34
C LYS A 249 -10.43 -28.04 -20.87
N LYS A 250 -11.58 -28.30 -20.25
CA LYS A 250 -11.80 -28.06 -18.81
C LYS A 250 -10.77 -28.80 -17.95
N GLY A 251 -10.50 -30.07 -18.26
CA GLY A 251 -9.50 -30.88 -17.56
C GLY A 251 -8.09 -30.29 -17.69
N ARG A 252 -7.68 -29.89 -18.91
CA ARG A 252 -6.38 -29.25 -19.16
C ARG A 252 -6.25 -27.94 -18.40
N VAL A 253 -7.26 -27.08 -18.44
CA VAL A 253 -7.28 -25.81 -17.71
C VAL A 253 -7.11 -26.04 -16.20
N ALA A 254 -7.86 -26.99 -15.63
CA ALA A 254 -7.79 -27.28 -14.20
C ALA A 254 -6.40 -27.77 -13.77
N LEU A 255 -5.81 -28.71 -14.53
CA LEU A 255 -4.48 -29.23 -14.25
C LEU A 255 -3.38 -28.19 -14.48
N MET A 256 -3.47 -27.37 -15.54
CA MET A 256 -2.49 -26.31 -15.80
C MET A 256 -2.52 -25.22 -14.72
N GLU A 257 -3.70 -24.78 -14.25
CA GLU A 257 -3.81 -23.84 -13.13
C GLU A 257 -3.26 -24.42 -11.82
N ALA A 258 -3.49 -25.71 -11.57
CA ALA A 258 -2.93 -26.42 -10.43
C ALA A 258 -1.39 -26.49 -10.52
N GLY A 259 -0.85 -26.82 -11.70
CA GLY A 259 0.58 -26.81 -11.98
C GLY A 259 1.20 -25.42 -11.82
N ILE A 260 0.57 -24.37 -12.35
CA ILE A 260 1.01 -22.97 -12.16
C ILE A 260 1.07 -22.61 -10.67
N SER A 261 0.12 -23.06 -9.87
CA SER A 261 0.09 -22.81 -8.44
C SER A 261 1.21 -23.57 -7.70
N LEU A 262 1.49 -24.82 -8.09
CA LEU A 262 2.63 -25.59 -7.58
C LEU A 262 3.98 -24.97 -7.95
N GLU A 263 4.15 -24.50 -9.18
CA GLU A 263 5.39 -23.82 -9.58
C GLU A 263 5.60 -22.53 -8.79
N GLN A 264 4.52 -21.82 -8.43
CA GLN A 264 4.62 -20.69 -7.52
C GLN A 264 5.07 -21.10 -6.11
N LEU A 265 4.53 -22.19 -5.55
CA LEU A 265 4.97 -22.71 -4.24
C LEU A 265 6.44 -23.15 -4.25
N ARG A 266 6.86 -23.78 -5.34
CA ARG A 266 8.24 -24.19 -5.60
C ARG A 266 9.16 -23.02 -5.96
N ARG A 267 8.66 -21.78 -5.96
CA ARG A 267 9.40 -20.57 -6.38
C ARG A 267 10.11 -20.73 -7.73
N ASN A 268 9.43 -21.33 -8.70
CA ASN A 268 9.94 -21.61 -10.03
C ASN A 268 9.26 -20.72 -11.08
N ALA A 269 9.79 -19.50 -11.28
CA ALA A 269 9.20 -18.53 -12.18
C ALA A 269 9.19 -19.01 -13.65
N SER A 270 10.23 -19.72 -14.11
CA SER A 270 10.27 -20.24 -15.48
C SER A 270 9.20 -21.31 -15.72
N GLY A 271 8.99 -22.20 -14.74
CA GLY A 271 7.89 -23.17 -14.78
C GLY A 271 6.51 -22.51 -14.86
N VAL A 272 6.30 -21.41 -14.11
CA VAL A 272 5.06 -20.63 -14.20
C VAL A 272 4.89 -20.02 -15.60
N VAL A 273 5.95 -19.47 -16.20
CA VAL A 273 5.92 -18.91 -17.56
C VAL A 273 5.49 -19.97 -18.56
N THR A 274 6.17 -21.12 -18.58
CA THR A 274 5.89 -22.22 -19.51
C THR A 274 4.44 -22.69 -19.41
N ARG A 275 3.94 -22.93 -18.19
CA ARG A 275 2.56 -23.41 -17.98
C ARG A 275 1.52 -22.33 -18.27
N SER A 276 1.80 -21.07 -17.96
CA SER A 276 0.90 -19.95 -18.27
C SER A 276 0.75 -19.74 -19.76
N GLU A 277 1.83 -19.86 -20.51
CA GLU A 277 1.79 -19.76 -21.97
C GLU A 277 1.02 -20.94 -22.59
N ALA A 278 1.29 -22.18 -22.14
CA ALA A 278 0.55 -23.36 -22.57
C ALA A 278 -0.96 -23.27 -22.27
N LEU A 279 -1.32 -22.72 -21.11
CA LEU A 279 -2.71 -22.49 -20.71
C LEU A 279 -3.40 -21.47 -21.62
N VAL A 280 -2.74 -20.35 -21.89
CA VAL A 280 -3.27 -19.32 -22.81
C VAL A 280 -3.37 -19.85 -24.24
N ALA A 281 -2.45 -20.71 -24.67
CA ALA A 281 -2.46 -21.33 -25.98
C ALA A 281 -3.69 -22.21 -26.25
N LEU A 282 -4.41 -22.67 -25.21
CA LEU A 282 -5.68 -23.40 -25.36
C LEU A 282 -6.80 -22.55 -25.98
N ASP A 283 -6.71 -21.22 -25.85
CA ASP A 283 -7.66 -20.25 -26.41
C ASP A 283 -7.04 -19.41 -27.53
N THR A 284 -5.76 -19.09 -27.41
CA THR A 284 -5.02 -18.23 -28.34
C THR A 284 -3.71 -18.91 -28.75
N PRO A 285 -3.76 -19.89 -29.68
CA PRO A 285 -2.60 -20.69 -30.04
C PRO A 285 -1.54 -19.90 -30.81
N ASP A 286 -1.93 -18.85 -31.53
CA ASP A 286 -0.99 -17.97 -32.22
C ASP A 286 -0.45 -16.89 -31.28
N ARG A 287 0.88 -16.87 -31.11
CA ARG A 287 1.64 -15.97 -30.20
C ARG A 287 0.96 -15.78 -28.82
N PRO A 288 0.72 -16.85 -28.03
CA PRO A 288 0.00 -16.78 -26.75
C PRO A 288 0.55 -15.73 -25.78
N ALA A 289 1.88 -15.57 -25.70
CA ALA A 289 2.53 -14.57 -24.85
C ALA A 289 2.19 -13.10 -25.22
N MET A 290 1.72 -12.86 -26.45
CA MET A 290 1.29 -11.54 -26.93
C MET A 290 -0.19 -11.25 -26.68
N SER A 291 -0.98 -12.26 -26.32
CA SER A 291 -2.42 -12.10 -26.06
C SER A 291 -2.72 -11.16 -24.89
N ALA A 292 -3.96 -10.64 -24.87
CA ALA A 292 -4.48 -9.86 -23.75
C ALA A 292 -4.60 -10.70 -22.47
N ALA A 293 -4.94 -11.99 -22.59
CA ALA A 293 -5.05 -12.91 -21.45
C ALA A 293 -3.70 -13.11 -20.75
N PHE A 294 -2.62 -13.26 -21.52
CA PHE A 294 -1.27 -13.37 -20.96
C PHE A 294 -0.84 -12.08 -20.25
N LYS A 295 -1.12 -10.92 -20.86
CA LYS A 295 -0.88 -9.61 -20.22
C LYS A 295 -1.69 -9.44 -18.92
N ALA A 296 -2.96 -9.84 -18.91
CA ALA A 296 -3.80 -9.77 -17.72
C ALA A 296 -3.22 -10.57 -16.54
N ARG A 297 -2.57 -11.72 -16.81
CA ARG A 297 -1.84 -12.48 -15.78
C ARG A 297 -0.64 -11.71 -15.22
N ILE A 298 0.13 -11.05 -16.09
CA ILE A 298 1.24 -10.16 -15.66
C ILE A 298 0.71 -9.08 -14.72
N ASP A 299 -0.35 -8.38 -15.13
CA ASP A 299 -0.94 -7.29 -14.36
C ASP A 299 -1.52 -7.79 -13.02
N ALA A 300 -2.16 -8.96 -13.01
CA ALA A 300 -2.70 -9.57 -11.80
C ALA A 300 -1.59 -9.96 -10.81
N LEU A 301 -0.51 -10.60 -11.28
CA LEU A 301 0.64 -10.96 -10.43
C LEU A 301 1.38 -9.73 -9.91
N HIS A 302 1.52 -8.69 -10.75
CA HIS A 302 2.08 -7.43 -10.31
C HIS A 302 1.25 -6.81 -9.20
N LYS A 303 -0.07 -6.70 -9.42
CA LYS A 303 -1.01 -6.18 -8.43
C LYS A 303 -0.96 -7.00 -7.14
N ASP A 304 -0.97 -8.32 -7.23
CA ASP A 304 -0.93 -9.22 -6.08
C ASP A 304 0.36 -9.02 -5.27
N GLY A 305 1.51 -8.92 -5.94
CA GLY A 305 2.79 -8.63 -5.29
C GLY A 305 2.87 -7.25 -4.66
N VAL A 306 2.24 -6.23 -5.26
CA VAL A 306 2.12 -4.90 -4.65
C VAL A 306 1.21 -4.94 -3.43
N ASP A 307 -0.03 -5.40 -3.59
CA ASP A 307 -1.10 -5.34 -2.60
C ASP A 307 -0.79 -6.18 -1.36
N LYS A 308 -0.15 -7.34 -1.53
CA LYS A 308 0.24 -8.23 -0.43
C LYS A 308 1.68 -8.02 0.04
N ASN A 309 2.41 -7.11 -0.59
CA ASN A 309 3.82 -6.87 -0.36
C ASN A 309 4.70 -8.13 -0.46
N VAL A 310 4.43 -9.02 -1.42
CA VAL A 310 5.28 -10.20 -1.68
C VAL A 310 6.10 -10.01 -2.94
N ASN A 311 7.35 -10.46 -2.91
CA ASN A 311 8.32 -10.30 -3.98
C ASN A 311 8.14 -11.35 -5.06
N PHE A 312 7.87 -12.60 -4.69
CA PHE A 312 7.84 -13.69 -5.66
C PHE A 312 6.80 -13.47 -6.80
N PRO A 313 5.56 -13.02 -6.56
CA PRO A 313 4.64 -12.66 -7.65
C PRO A 313 5.15 -11.55 -8.58
N LEU A 314 5.89 -10.56 -8.08
CA LEU A 314 6.51 -9.53 -8.91
C LEU A 314 7.62 -10.12 -9.80
N GLU A 315 8.37 -11.09 -9.30
CA GLU A 315 9.36 -11.81 -10.09
C GLU A 315 8.70 -12.64 -11.19
N VAL A 316 7.60 -13.33 -10.88
CA VAL A 316 6.83 -14.06 -11.91
C VAL A 316 6.24 -13.10 -12.94
N ALA A 317 5.69 -11.95 -12.52
CA ALA A 317 5.20 -10.92 -13.43
C ALA A 317 6.32 -10.42 -14.36
N SER A 318 7.51 -10.17 -13.81
CA SER A 318 8.68 -9.78 -14.59
C SER A 318 9.13 -10.89 -15.55
N ALA A 319 9.11 -12.16 -15.14
CA ALA A 319 9.50 -13.28 -15.98
C ALA A 319 8.54 -13.49 -17.17
N LEU A 320 7.22 -13.38 -16.93
CA LEU A 320 6.21 -13.38 -17.97
C LEU A 320 6.38 -12.19 -18.93
N ALA A 321 6.67 -10.99 -18.41
CA ALA A 321 6.93 -9.83 -19.25
C ALA A 321 8.23 -9.99 -20.08
N SER A 322 9.27 -10.61 -19.53
CA SER A 322 10.48 -10.99 -20.29
C SER A 322 10.18 -12.01 -21.38
N ARG A 323 9.28 -12.96 -21.14
CA ARG A 323 8.82 -13.89 -22.18
C ARG A 323 8.09 -13.17 -23.30
N ARG A 324 7.23 -12.19 -22.98
CA ARG A 324 6.57 -11.32 -23.97
C ARG A 324 7.60 -10.53 -24.79
N LEU A 325 8.60 -9.95 -24.13
CA LEU A 325 9.71 -9.25 -24.80
C LEU A 325 10.46 -10.18 -25.78
N SER A 326 10.69 -11.44 -25.39
CA SER A 326 11.44 -12.39 -26.21
C SER A 326 10.73 -12.81 -27.51
N VAL A 327 9.43 -12.54 -27.65
CA VAL A 327 8.64 -12.83 -28.87
C VAL A 327 8.07 -11.57 -29.52
N ALA A 328 8.44 -10.40 -29.02
CA ALA A 328 8.05 -9.13 -29.61
C ALA A 328 8.68 -8.99 -31.00
N THR A 329 7.87 -8.57 -31.98
CA THR A 329 8.30 -8.43 -33.37
C THR A 329 8.36 -6.97 -33.83
N ASN A 330 7.85 -6.04 -33.03
CA ASN A 330 7.84 -4.61 -33.36
C ASN A 330 8.13 -3.71 -32.14
N ALA A 331 8.46 -2.45 -32.40
CA ALA A 331 8.89 -1.48 -31.38
C ALA A 331 7.81 -1.20 -30.31
N SER A 332 6.52 -1.25 -30.68
CA SER A 332 5.42 -1.05 -29.74
C SER A 332 5.34 -2.19 -28.72
N GLU A 333 5.42 -3.44 -29.20
CA GLU A 333 5.45 -4.63 -28.36
C GLU A 333 6.68 -4.67 -27.44
N VAL A 334 7.86 -4.30 -27.97
CA VAL A 334 9.10 -4.17 -27.18
C VAL A 334 8.91 -3.13 -26.06
N SER A 335 8.40 -1.95 -26.39
CA SER A 335 8.17 -0.87 -25.42
C SER A 335 7.19 -1.27 -24.31
N GLU A 336 6.08 -1.93 -24.67
CA GLU A 336 5.11 -2.45 -23.70
C GLU A 336 5.74 -3.48 -22.75
N ALA A 337 6.47 -4.45 -23.30
CA ALA A 337 7.09 -5.51 -22.50
C ALA A 337 8.17 -4.94 -21.56
N VAL A 338 9.02 -4.01 -22.04
CA VAL A 338 10.01 -3.31 -21.22
C VAL A 338 9.36 -2.49 -20.10
N SER A 339 8.24 -1.83 -20.38
CA SER A 339 7.46 -1.09 -19.37
C SER A 339 6.96 -2.01 -18.25
N LEU A 340 6.40 -3.18 -18.61
CA LEU A 340 5.92 -4.17 -17.64
C LEU A 340 7.06 -4.74 -16.76
N ILE A 341 8.22 -5.05 -17.35
CA ILE A 341 9.42 -5.49 -16.62
C ILE A 341 9.89 -4.40 -15.65
N SER A 342 10.00 -3.16 -16.14
CA SER A 342 10.50 -2.02 -15.36
C SER A 342 9.61 -1.76 -14.15
N ARG A 343 8.28 -1.81 -14.34
CA ARG A 343 7.30 -1.60 -13.27
C ARG A 343 7.48 -2.58 -12.12
N SER A 344 7.64 -3.87 -12.39
CA SER A 344 7.83 -4.89 -11.34
C SER A 344 9.23 -4.81 -10.71
N SER A 345 10.26 -4.57 -11.53
CA SER A 345 11.65 -4.43 -11.08
C SER A 345 11.86 -3.23 -10.17
N GLN A 346 11.17 -2.10 -10.42
CA GLN A 346 11.22 -0.93 -9.56
C GLN A 346 10.68 -1.23 -8.15
N VAL A 347 9.55 -1.94 -8.07
CA VAL A 347 8.98 -2.32 -6.77
C VAL A 347 9.92 -3.27 -6.03
N LEU A 348 10.44 -4.30 -6.70
CA LEU A 348 11.41 -5.24 -6.12
C LEU A 348 12.67 -4.54 -5.61
N SER A 349 13.18 -3.55 -6.35
CA SER A 349 14.39 -2.82 -5.98
C SER A 349 14.22 -1.96 -4.72
N SER A 350 12.99 -1.57 -4.39
CA SER A 350 12.66 -0.82 -3.17
C SER A 350 12.44 -1.70 -1.94
N ARG A 351 12.42 -3.03 -2.10
CA ARG A 351 12.07 -3.99 -1.05
C ARG A 351 13.30 -4.76 -0.56
N ASP A 352 13.24 -5.18 0.70
CA ASP A 352 14.13 -6.22 1.24
C ASP A 352 13.75 -7.58 0.64
N GLY A 353 14.60 -8.59 0.82
CA GLY A 353 14.29 -9.93 0.31
C GLY A 353 14.59 -10.17 -1.16
N LYS A 354 15.37 -9.29 -1.80
CA LYS A 354 15.65 -9.36 -3.24
C LYS A 354 16.49 -10.59 -3.59
N VAL A 355 16.16 -11.21 -4.71
CA VAL A 355 16.92 -12.32 -5.29
C VAL A 355 17.66 -11.81 -6.53
N SER A 356 18.92 -12.20 -6.71
CA SER A 356 19.66 -11.84 -7.92
C SER A 356 19.06 -12.54 -9.14
N ALA A 357 19.18 -11.93 -10.32
CA ALA A 357 18.68 -12.53 -11.56
C ALA A 357 19.28 -13.92 -11.80
N LEU A 358 20.56 -14.12 -11.47
CA LEU A 358 21.25 -15.41 -11.57
C LEU A 358 20.67 -16.48 -10.62
N ALA A 359 20.36 -16.11 -9.38
CA ALA A 359 19.74 -17.04 -8.43
C ALA A 359 18.26 -17.32 -8.79
N ALA A 360 17.58 -16.37 -9.44
CA ALA A 360 16.22 -16.55 -9.92
C ALA A 360 16.12 -17.47 -11.15
N SER A 361 17.16 -17.54 -11.97
CA SER A 361 17.24 -18.40 -13.16
C SER A 361 17.97 -19.74 -12.94
N ALA A 362 18.50 -19.99 -11.74
CA ALA A 362 19.24 -21.21 -11.42
C ALA A 362 18.34 -22.46 -11.45
N ASN A 363 18.89 -23.58 -11.95
CA ASN A 363 18.25 -24.89 -11.91
C ASN A 363 19.23 -25.94 -11.36
N PRO A 364 19.00 -26.54 -10.18
CA PRO A 364 17.86 -26.29 -9.28
C PRO A 364 17.93 -24.90 -8.63
N VAL A 365 16.76 -24.35 -8.31
CA VAL A 365 16.66 -23.06 -7.60
C VAL A 365 17.22 -23.21 -6.18
N PRO A 366 18.16 -22.35 -5.74
CA PRO A 366 18.80 -22.48 -4.42
C PRO A 366 17.80 -22.29 -3.28
N ARG A 367 17.90 -23.11 -2.23
CA ARG A 367 16.97 -23.09 -1.09
C ARG A 367 17.68 -22.77 0.21
N ILE A 368 16.93 -22.23 1.18
CA ILE A 368 17.40 -22.17 2.57
C ILE A 368 17.50 -23.58 3.18
N SER A 369 18.27 -23.70 4.26
CA SER A 369 18.38 -24.96 4.98
C SER A 369 17.06 -25.32 5.70
N ARG A 370 16.87 -26.62 5.95
CA ARG A 370 15.73 -27.09 6.75
C ARG A 370 15.72 -26.48 8.17
N THR A 371 16.90 -26.26 8.74
CA THR A 371 17.06 -25.62 10.05
C THR A 371 16.53 -24.19 10.04
N GLU A 372 16.82 -23.40 9.00
CA GLU A 372 16.27 -22.05 8.85
C GLU A 372 14.76 -22.07 8.63
N ALA A 373 14.25 -23.00 7.82
CA ALA A 373 12.82 -23.17 7.58
C ALA A 373 12.03 -23.47 8.88
N VAL A 374 12.59 -24.32 9.76
CA VAL A 374 12.02 -24.59 11.09
C VAL A 374 12.01 -23.33 11.95
N LYS A 375 13.11 -22.56 11.97
CA LYS A 375 13.18 -21.28 12.72
C LYS A 375 12.11 -20.29 12.25
N ILE A 376 11.86 -20.20 10.95
CA ILE A 376 10.80 -19.34 10.40
C ILE A 376 9.44 -19.82 10.86
N THR A 377 9.17 -21.13 10.78
CA THR A 377 7.89 -21.72 11.18
C THR A 377 7.61 -21.48 12.67
N GLU A 378 8.59 -21.69 13.54
CA GLU A 378 8.45 -21.38 14.97
C GLU A 378 8.28 -19.89 15.22
N ALA A 379 8.99 -19.03 14.48
CA ALA A 379 8.79 -17.60 14.56
C ALA A 379 7.39 -17.16 14.08
N MET A 380 6.73 -17.89 13.17
CA MET A 380 5.34 -17.62 12.75
C MET A 380 4.32 -17.95 13.85
N LYS A 381 4.66 -18.90 14.74
CA LYS A 381 3.86 -19.26 15.92
C LYS A 381 4.05 -18.27 17.06
N ALA A 382 5.23 -17.66 17.13
CA ALA A 382 5.56 -16.63 18.10
C ALA A 382 4.63 -15.42 17.95
N ILE A 383 4.05 -15.01 19.09
CA ILE A 383 3.36 -13.74 19.21
C ILE A 383 4.39 -12.63 19.02
N SER A 384 4.12 -11.68 18.12
CA SER A 384 4.86 -10.42 18.16
C SER A 384 4.45 -9.67 19.42
N PRO A 385 5.41 -9.21 20.25
CA PRO A 385 5.09 -8.37 21.40
C PRO A 385 4.51 -7.01 20.98
N LEU A 386 4.47 -6.72 19.68
CA LEU A 386 3.89 -5.52 19.06
C LEU A 386 2.50 -5.78 18.45
N GLY A 387 1.95 -7.00 18.55
CA GLY A 387 0.68 -7.36 17.92
C GLY A 387 0.70 -7.07 16.41
N SER A 388 -0.36 -6.44 15.91
CA SER A 388 -0.50 -6.05 14.49
C SER A 388 0.51 -4.99 14.02
N LEU A 389 1.22 -4.26 14.90
CA LEU A 389 2.27 -3.32 14.45
C LEU A 389 3.50 -4.02 13.85
N ALA A 390 3.68 -5.31 14.11
CA ALA A 390 4.70 -6.10 13.45
C ALA A 390 4.21 -6.81 12.19
N ASP A 391 2.92 -6.67 11.85
CA ASP A 391 2.40 -7.21 10.59
C ASP A 391 2.99 -6.40 9.43
N PRO A 392 3.69 -7.04 8.47
CA PRO A 392 4.23 -6.35 7.30
C PRO A 392 3.18 -5.56 6.52
N LYS A 393 1.95 -6.06 6.42
CA LYS A 393 0.85 -5.36 5.75
C LYS A 393 0.47 -4.10 6.52
N MET A 394 0.45 -4.16 7.84
CA MET A 394 0.20 -2.97 8.68
C MET A 394 1.32 -1.95 8.50
N ILE A 395 2.58 -2.40 8.49
CA ILE A 395 3.74 -1.55 8.25
C ILE A 395 3.61 -0.83 6.90
N ASP A 396 3.18 -1.50 5.83
CA ASP A 396 2.95 -0.84 4.53
C ASP A 396 1.79 0.13 4.54
N ILE A 397 0.69 -0.19 5.23
CA ILE A 397 -0.43 0.75 5.40
C ILE A 397 0.07 2.03 6.08
N LEU A 398 0.89 1.90 7.12
CA LEU A 398 1.48 3.03 7.83
C LEU A 398 2.49 3.80 6.99
N ILE A 399 3.35 3.10 6.25
CA ILE A 399 4.30 3.72 5.32
C ILE A 399 3.55 4.52 4.26
N ASN A 400 2.54 3.92 3.61
CA ASN A 400 1.76 4.59 2.57
C ASN A 400 0.98 5.78 3.14
N GLY A 401 0.40 5.64 4.34
CA GLY A 401 -0.28 6.72 5.04
C GLY A 401 0.68 7.87 5.35
N TYR A 402 1.88 7.58 5.83
CA TYR A 402 2.92 8.56 6.13
C TYR A 402 3.44 9.25 4.87
N THR A 403 3.77 8.51 3.81
CA THR A 403 4.15 9.08 2.51
C THR A 403 3.04 9.97 1.95
N LYS A 404 1.77 9.56 2.07
CA LYS A 404 0.64 10.39 1.65
C LYS A 404 0.54 11.67 2.48
N TYR A 405 0.82 11.60 3.78
CA TYR A 405 0.86 12.75 4.67
C TYR A 405 2.00 13.71 4.29
N GLU A 406 3.22 13.24 4.10
CA GLU A 406 4.37 14.09 3.72
C GLU A 406 4.14 14.75 2.37
N TYR A 407 3.67 14.00 1.37
CA TYR A 407 3.30 14.55 0.06
C TYR A 407 2.30 15.70 0.18
N ARG A 408 1.23 15.51 0.97
CA ARG A 408 0.19 16.54 1.19
C ARG A 408 0.70 17.73 1.99
N THR A 409 1.59 17.49 2.94
CA THR A 409 2.23 18.53 3.74
C THR A 409 3.09 19.41 2.82
N GLY A 410 3.92 18.82 1.96
CA GLY A 410 4.70 19.54 0.96
C GLY A 410 3.83 20.34 -0.03
N LEU A 411 2.67 19.83 -0.43
CA LEU A 411 1.71 20.62 -1.22
C LEU A 411 1.18 21.84 -0.46
N SER A 412 1.00 21.71 0.86
CA SER A 412 0.45 22.76 1.72
C SER A 412 1.45 23.85 2.06
N GLU A 413 2.75 23.52 2.11
CA GLU A 413 3.82 24.52 2.24
C GLU A 413 3.82 25.49 1.05
N ALA A 414 3.56 25.00 -0.16
CA ALA A 414 3.44 25.84 -1.35
C ALA A 414 2.06 26.52 -1.47
N ASN A 415 0.98 25.83 -1.05
CA ASN A 415 -0.40 26.29 -1.19
C ASN A 415 -1.16 26.05 0.12
N PRO A 416 -1.28 27.06 1.00
CA PRO A 416 -1.95 26.91 2.29
C PRO A 416 -3.32 26.24 2.18
N GLY A 417 -3.54 25.21 3.01
CA GLY A 417 -4.79 24.43 3.02
C GLY A 417 -4.89 23.32 1.96
N MET A 418 -3.90 23.10 1.09
CA MET A 418 -3.99 22.08 0.03
C MET A 418 -4.22 20.65 0.55
N ALA A 419 -3.55 20.25 1.64
CA ALA A 419 -3.77 18.95 2.27
C ALA A 419 -5.21 18.77 2.74
N ASP A 420 -5.76 19.80 3.37
CA ASP A 420 -7.12 19.80 3.91
C ASP A 420 -8.15 19.75 2.77
N ALA A 421 -7.93 20.51 1.70
CA ALA A 421 -8.77 20.48 0.50
C ALA A 421 -8.79 19.09 -0.14
N MET A 422 -7.62 18.46 -0.32
CA MET A 422 -7.52 17.09 -0.86
C MET A 422 -8.20 16.07 0.06
N TYR A 423 -7.99 16.17 1.38
CA TYR A 423 -8.68 15.31 2.34
C TYR A 423 -10.20 15.48 2.27
N PHE A 424 -10.69 16.72 2.19
CA PHE A 424 -12.11 17.00 2.08
C PHE A 424 -12.70 16.39 0.81
N ILE A 425 -12.02 16.50 -0.33
CA ILE A 425 -12.48 15.91 -1.60
C ILE A 425 -12.66 14.39 -1.49
N GLU A 426 -11.75 13.70 -0.79
CA GLU A 426 -11.83 12.25 -0.63
C GLU A 426 -12.93 11.79 0.34
N ASN A 427 -13.21 12.59 1.37
CA ASN A 427 -13.97 12.15 2.54
C ASN A 427 -15.33 12.87 2.71
N ALA A 428 -15.62 13.92 1.93
CA ALA A 428 -16.86 14.71 2.08
C ALA A 428 -18.13 13.86 1.94
N LYS A 429 -18.13 12.86 1.05
CA LYS A 429 -19.28 11.97 0.83
C LYS A 429 -19.68 11.17 2.07
N ASP A 430 -18.75 10.93 2.99
CA ASP A 430 -18.98 10.13 4.20
C ASP A 430 -19.65 10.96 5.31
N ALA A 431 -19.69 12.29 5.18
CA ALA A 431 -20.39 13.17 6.10
C ALA A 431 -21.91 13.16 5.82
N LYS A 432 -22.63 12.24 6.49
CA LYS A 432 -24.10 12.09 6.35
C LYS A 432 -24.92 13.02 7.23
N SER A 433 -24.27 13.83 8.05
CA SER A 433 -24.90 14.90 8.85
C SER A 433 -23.95 16.08 9.05
N THR A 434 -24.51 17.26 9.35
CA THR A 434 -23.70 18.43 9.74
C THR A 434 -22.82 18.14 10.96
N TYR A 435 -23.28 17.28 11.88
CA TYR A 435 -22.49 16.86 13.03
C TYR A 435 -21.30 15.97 12.62
N ASN A 436 -21.40 15.18 11.56
CA ASN A 436 -20.23 14.47 11.01
C ASN A 436 -19.19 15.45 10.45
N VAL A 437 -19.64 16.52 9.79
CA VAL A 437 -18.74 17.60 9.32
C VAL A 437 -18.05 18.26 10.50
N LEU A 438 -18.81 18.72 11.49
CA LEU A 438 -18.28 19.42 12.67
C LEU A 438 -17.41 18.53 13.58
N GLY A 439 -17.70 17.24 13.61
CA GLY A 439 -16.97 16.23 14.37
C GLY A 439 -15.62 15.85 13.75
N ASN A 440 -15.40 16.10 12.46
CA ASN A 440 -14.12 15.92 11.81
C ASN A 440 -13.38 17.26 11.69
N LYS A 441 -12.20 17.39 12.31
CA LYS A 441 -11.45 18.65 12.36
C LYS A 441 -11.14 19.22 10.96
N VAL A 442 -10.79 18.37 10.01
CA VAL A 442 -10.43 18.80 8.64
C VAL A 442 -11.68 19.19 7.86
N LEU A 443 -12.74 18.36 7.88
CA LEU A 443 -13.99 18.72 7.20
C LEU A 443 -14.58 20.01 7.77
N ARG A 444 -14.54 20.19 9.09
CA ARG A 444 -14.94 21.42 9.77
C ARG A 444 -14.14 22.62 9.28
N ARG A 445 -12.81 22.56 9.27
CA ARG A 445 -11.95 23.65 8.81
C ARG A 445 -12.25 24.05 7.36
N VAL A 446 -12.35 23.07 6.47
CA VAL A 446 -12.62 23.31 5.04
C VAL A 446 -14.01 23.92 4.83
N VAL A 447 -15.05 23.35 5.44
CA VAL A 447 -16.41 23.86 5.29
C VAL A 447 -16.54 25.26 5.90
N MET A 448 -16.02 25.49 7.10
CA MET A 448 -16.10 26.79 7.74
C MET A 448 -15.33 27.86 6.97
N GLY A 449 -14.11 27.56 6.52
CA GLY A 449 -13.31 28.47 5.72
C GLY A 449 -13.95 28.77 4.36
N ALA A 450 -14.46 27.75 3.66
CA ALA A 450 -15.16 27.94 2.38
C ALA A 450 -16.44 28.78 2.49
N LEU A 451 -17.07 28.77 3.67
CA LEU A 451 -18.28 29.54 3.97
C LEU A 451 -17.97 30.94 4.55
N GLY A 452 -16.69 31.27 4.76
CA GLY A 452 -16.27 32.52 5.39
C GLY A 452 -16.75 32.64 6.85
N LEU A 453 -16.90 31.52 7.55
CA LEU A 453 -17.25 31.54 8.96
C LEU A 453 -16.02 31.89 9.80
N PRO A 454 -16.13 32.83 10.77
CA PRO A 454 -15.00 33.23 11.59
C PRO A 454 -14.56 32.11 12.54
N ASP A 455 -13.26 31.98 12.80
CA ASP A 455 -12.67 30.95 13.66
C ASP A 455 -13.29 30.95 15.08
N GLN A 456 -13.72 32.12 15.58
CA GLN A 456 -14.33 32.32 16.89
C GLN A 456 -15.66 31.58 17.07
N ILE A 457 -16.35 31.18 16.00
CA ILE A 457 -17.59 30.41 16.11
C ILE A 457 -17.35 29.03 16.74
N ALA A 458 -16.10 28.53 16.76
CA ALA A 458 -15.73 27.30 17.46
C ALA A 458 -15.98 27.35 18.98
N ILE A 459 -16.11 28.54 19.56
CA ILE A 459 -16.45 28.76 20.99
C ILE A 459 -17.96 28.55 21.25
N GLN A 460 -18.79 28.69 20.21
CA GLN A 460 -20.24 28.56 20.33
C GLN A 460 -20.67 27.09 20.49
N PRO A 461 -21.86 26.83 21.07
CA PRO A 461 -22.43 25.49 21.10
C PRO A 461 -22.49 24.84 19.71
N VAL A 462 -22.33 23.51 19.65
CA VAL A 462 -22.24 22.76 18.39
C VAL A 462 -23.50 22.92 17.53
N GLU A 463 -24.66 23.13 18.15
CA GLU A 463 -25.94 23.40 17.50
C GLU A 463 -25.94 24.75 16.78
N THR A 464 -25.29 25.76 17.36
CA THR A 464 -25.14 27.09 16.74
C THR A 464 -24.18 27.02 15.56
N GLN A 465 -23.07 26.29 15.71
CA GLN A 465 -22.16 26.01 14.59
C GLN A 465 -22.89 25.27 13.46
N ALA A 466 -23.70 24.25 13.79
CA ALA A 466 -24.45 23.47 12.82
C ALA A 466 -25.44 24.35 12.04
N ARG A 467 -26.19 25.22 12.72
CA ARG A 467 -27.09 26.19 12.08
C ARG A 467 -26.38 27.11 11.09
N ALA A 468 -25.22 27.64 11.48
CA ALA A 468 -24.41 28.53 10.64
C ALA A 468 -23.86 27.85 9.38
N VAL A 469 -23.57 26.54 9.46
CA VAL A 469 -23.20 25.72 8.30
C VAL A 469 -24.42 25.47 7.41
N THR A 470 -25.53 24.99 7.98
CA THR A 470 -26.73 24.62 7.20
C THR A 470 -27.42 25.82 6.53
N SER A 471 -27.21 27.04 7.04
CA SER A 471 -27.76 28.24 6.42
C SER A 471 -27.05 28.62 5.11
N ARG A 472 -25.85 28.08 4.85
CA ARG A 472 -25.03 28.41 3.67
C ARG A 472 -24.64 27.19 2.83
N LEU A 473 -24.76 25.98 3.36
CA LEU A 473 -24.43 24.73 2.69
C LEU A 473 -25.58 23.73 2.80
N LYS A 474 -26.03 23.20 1.66
CA LYS A 474 -26.94 22.04 1.65
C LYS A 474 -26.11 20.77 1.81
N LEU A 475 -26.47 19.93 2.77
CA LEU A 475 -25.71 18.71 3.05
C LEU A 475 -25.64 17.76 1.84
N ALA A 476 -26.68 17.74 1.00
CA ALA A 476 -26.70 16.97 -0.24
C ALA A 476 -25.58 17.38 -1.21
N ASP A 477 -25.08 18.62 -1.15
CA ASP A 477 -23.99 19.09 -2.00
C ASP A 477 -22.67 18.37 -1.69
N LEU A 478 -22.51 17.79 -0.48
CA LEU A 478 -21.33 16.97 -0.14
C LEU A 478 -21.33 15.60 -0.82
N GLN A 479 -22.42 15.22 -1.49
CA GLN A 479 -22.52 13.98 -2.26
C GLN A 479 -22.23 14.19 -3.76
N ASP A 480 -22.17 15.45 -4.22
CA ASP A 480 -21.85 15.80 -5.60
C ASP A 480 -20.35 16.14 -5.72
N PRO A 481 -19.55 15.35 -6.49
CA PRO A 481 -18.12 15.59 -6.64
C PRO A 481 -17.76 16.99 -7.16
N ALA A 482 -18.59 17.57 -8.03
CA ALA A 482 -18.35 18.91 -8.58
C ALA A 482 -18.60 20.00 -7.52
N LYS A 483 -19.62 19.83 -6.68
CA LYS A 483 -19.90 20.75 -5.57
C LYS A 483 -18.84 20.65 -4.47
N VAL A 484 -18.42 19.43 -4.13
CA VAL A 484 -17.31 19.17 -3.19
C VAL A 484 -16.04 19.87 -3.67
N ARG A 485 -15.71 19.74 -4.96
CA ARG A 485 -14.58 20.46 -5.55
C ARG A 485 -14.72 21.98 -5.44
N ALA A 486 -15.90 22.53 -5.73
CA ALA A 486 -16.13 23.97 -5.63
C ALA A 486 -15.96 24.50 -4.19
N ILE A 487 -16.37 23.73 -3.18
CA ILE A 487 -16.16 24.06 -1.77
C ILE A 487 -14.66 24.04 -1.43
N ALA A 488 -13.93 23.02 -1.88
CA ALA A 488 -12.48 22.93 -1.70
C ALA A 488 -11.73 24.10 -2.37
N GLU A 489 -12.12 24.47 -3.59
CA GLU A 489 -11.55 25.63 -4.30
C GLU A 489 -11.79 26.93 -3.53
N ARG A 490 -13.00 27.15 -3.00
CA ARG A 490 -13.31 28.33 -2.16
C ARG A 490 -12.52 28.37 -0.86
N TYR A 491 -12.35 27.22 -0.22
CA TYR A 491 -11.52 27.10 0.97
C TYR A 491 -10.06 27.50 0.67
N LEU A 492 -9.48 27.01 -0.42
CA LEU A 492 -8.11 27.37 -0.79
C LEU A 492 -7.94 28.85 -1.10
N MET A 493 -8.92 29.46 -1.76
CA MET A 493 -8.92 30.91 -1.97
C MET A 493 -8.93 31.66 -0.63
N ALA A 494 -9.75 31.22 0.34
CA ALA A 494 -9.81 31.83 1.66
C ALA A 494 -8.49 31.67 2.44
N GLU A 495 -7.87 30.50 2.41
CA GLU A 495 -6.56 30.25 3.05
C GLU A 495 -5.43 31.04 2.39
N ALA A 496 -5.42 31.15 1.05
CA ALA A 496 -4.45 31.97 0.33
C ALA A 496 -4.58 33.46 0.70
N ASN A 497 -5.81 33.97 0.80
CA ASN A 497 -6.06 35.35 1.24
C ASN A 497 -5.62 35.56 2.70
N LYS A 498 -5.96 34.64 3.60
CA LYS A 498 -5.55 34.69 5.02
C LYS A 498 -4.03 34.67 5.17
N ALA A 499 -3.34 33.87 4.37
CA ALA A 499 -1.88 33.82 4.35
C ALA A 499 -1.26 35.12 3.82
N ALA A 500 -1.83 35.71 2.76
CA ALA A 500 -1.41 37.01 2.23
C ALA A 500 -1.61 38.15 3.24
N GLU A 501 -2.75 38.18 3.94
CA GLU A 501 -3.03 39.13 5.02
C GLU A 501 -2.04 38.98 6.18
N SER A 502 -1.73 37.75 6.57
CA SER A 502 -0.76 37.46 7.64
C SER A 502 0.65 37.91 7.26
N ALA A 503 1.05 37.72 5.99
CA ALA A 503 2.33 38.20 5.47
C ALA A 503 2.39 39.75 5.44
N ALA A 504 1.30 40.41 5.05
CA ALA A 504 1.22 41.87 5.04
C ALA A 504 1.28 42.48 6.45
N ASN A 505 0.62 41.85 7.43
CA ASN A 505 0.63 42.27 8.83
C ASN A 505 1.99 42.01 9.53
N GLY A 506 2.73 40.97 9.12
CA GLY A 506 4.09 40.74 9.60
C GLY A 506 5.12 41.72 9.04
N ALA A 507 4.87 42.26 7.84
CA ALA A 507 5.73 43.27 7.20
C ALA A 507 5.51 44.69 7.75
N SER A 508 4.37 44.95 8.38
CA SER A 508 4.02 46.26 8.96
C SER A 508 4.41 46.42 10.44
N ASP A 509 5.02 45.39 11.06
CA ASP A 509 5.59 45.49 12.41
C ASP A 509 7.06 45.99 12.36
N PRO A 510 7.33 47.24 12.76
CA PRO A 510 8.69 47.79 12.75
C PRO A 510 9.66 47.10 13.72
N PHE A 511 9.17 46.32 14.70
CA PHE A 511 10.03 45.55 15.61
C PHE A 511 10.44 44.18 15.04
N ALA A 512 9.64 43.61 14.13
CA ALA A 512 9.98 42.39 13.41
C ALA A 512 11.10 42.62 12.39
N THR A 513 11.16 43.81 11.78
CA THR A 513 12.20 44.21 10.82
C THR A 513 13.56 44.48 11.49
N ILE A 514 13.60 44.94 12.73
CA ILE A 514 14.86 45.21 13.47
C ILE A 514 15.46 43.92 14.05
N SER A 515 14.64 42.94 14.43
CA SER A 515 15.13 41.65 14.94
C SER A 515 15.84 40.80 13.88
N GLY A 516 15.59 41.06 12.58
CA GLY A 516 16.29 40.44 11.45
C GLY A 516 17.64 41.09 11.11
N LEU A 517 17.96 42.26 11.70
CA LEU A 517 19.20 43.01 11.48
C LEU A 517 20.25 42.78 12.59
N SER A 518 19.96 41.96 13.61
CA SER A 518 20.96 41.58 14.60
C SER A 518 21.98 40.61 13.99
N ILE A 519 23.18 41.14 13.83
CA ILE A 519 24.43 40.54 13.37
C ILE A 519 24.63 39.16 14.01
N LYS A 520 24.79 38.13 13.16
CA LYS A 520 25.31 36.82 13.57
C LYS A 520 26.76 36.99 14.03
N VAL A 521 27.03 36.69 15.31
CA VAL A 521 28.30 36.15 15.78
C VAL A 521 28.08 34.69 16.13
#